data_AF-D2XDZ0-F1
#
_entry.id   AF-D2XDZ0-F1
#
_cell.length_a   1.000
_cell.length_b   1.000
_cell.length_c   1.000
_cell.angle_alpha   90.00
_cell.angle_beta   90.00
_cell.angle_gamma   90.00
#
_symmetry.space_group_name_H-M   'P 1'
#
loop_
_entity.id
_entity.type
_entity.pdbx_description
1 polymer ?
#
loop_
_entity_poly.entity_id
_entity_poly.type
_entity_poly.pdbx_seq_one_letter_code
_entity_poly.pdbx_strand_id
1 'polypeptide(L)' 'MTETTEYVSRYDQRVNLIKDTLRQHSKLNEKTSQDLAERILNAIDHIPETVR' A
#
# COMPACT_ATOMS: atom_id res chain seq x y z
N MET A 1 -3.71 -21.80 23.22
CA MET A 1 -4.38 -21.30 22.01
C MET A 1 -3.28 -20.65 21.19
N THR A 2 -2.90 -21.23 20.06
CA THR A 2 -1.85 -20.69 19.19
C THR A 2 -2.46 -19.57 18.36
N GLU A 3 -2.27 -18.33 18.78
CA GLU A 3 -2.62 -17.15 18.01
C GLU A 3 -1.81 -17.20 16.71
N THR A 4 -2.48 -17.47 15.59
CA THR A 4 -1.91 -17.29 14.26
C THR A 4 -1.68 -15.79 14.09
N THR A 5 -0.50 -15.32 14.50
CA THR A 5 -0.05 -13.99 14.16
C THR A 5 0.19 -14.00 12.66
N GLU A 6 -0.82 -13.57 11.88
CA GLU A 6 -0.62 -13.25 10.48
C GLU A 6 0.55 -12.27 10.41
N TYR A 7 1.66 -12.74 9.89
CA TYR A 7 2.85 -11.93 9.69
C TYR A 7 2.56 -10.96 8.54
N VAL A 8 1.79 -9.92 8.82
CA VAL A 8 1.49 -8.88 7.85
C VAL A 8 2.74 -8.01 7.75
N SER A 9 3.44 -8.14 6.62
CA SER A 9 4.58 -7.28 6.33
C SER A 9 4.14 -5.81 6.41
N ARG A 10 4.98 -4.93 6.97
CA ARG A 10 4.69 -3.48 7.03
C ARG A 10 4.45 -2.91 5.62
N TYR A 11 5.06 -3.52 4.61
CA TYR A 11 4.78 -3.24 3.20
C TYR A 11 3.31 -3.48 2.88
N ASP A 12 2.78 -4.66 3.22
CA ASP A 12 1.39 -5.05 3.00
C ASP A 12 0.39 -4.15 3.73
N GLN A 13 0.69 -3.74 4.97
CA GLN A 13 -0.13 -2.76 5.68
C GLN A 13 -0.19 -1.41 4.95
N ARG A 14 0.95 -0.92 4.46
CA ARG A 14 1.02 0.37 3.73
C ARG A 14 0.30 0.29 2.39
N VAL A 15 0.49 -0.79 1.64
CA VAL A 15 -0.23 -1.02 0.38
C VAL A 15 -1.73 -1.06 0.62
N ASN A 16 -2.20 -1.77 1.66
CA ASN A 16 -3.62 -1.84 1.96
C ASN A 16 -4.22 -0.48 2.37
N LEU A 17 -3.48 0.34 3.12
CA LEU A 17 -3.92 1.70 3.48
C LEU A 17 -4.09 2.59 2.24
N ILE A 18 -3.10 2.56 1.34
CA ILE A 18 -3.14 3.35 0.10
C ILE A 18 -4.25 2.82 -0.81
N LYS A 19 -4.40 1.49 -0.92
CA LYS A 19 -5.47 0.85 -1.68
C LYS A 19 -6.86 1.24 -1.17
N ASP A 20 -7.07 1.24 0.14
CA ASP A 20 -8.33 1.66 0.76
C ASP A 20 -8.64 3.13 0.45
N THR A 21 -7.65 4.01 0.61
CA THR A 21 -7.75 5.43 0.27
C THR A 21 -8.09 5.65 -1.21
N LEU A 22 -7.41 4.92 -2.11
CA LEU A 22 -7.68 4.98 -3.55
C LEU A 22 -9.09 4.51 -3.90
N ARG A 23 -9.62 3.48 -3.22
CA ARG A 23 -10.99 3.00 -3.42
C ARG A 23 -12.04 3.95 -2.86
N GLN A 24 -11.74 4.66 -1.78
CA GLN A 24 -12.63 5.67 -1.20
C GLN A 24 -12.72 6.91 -2.09
N HIS A 25 -11.61 7.34 -2.69
CA HIS A 25 -11.54 8.55 -3.50
C HIS A 25 -11.69 8.31 -5.02
N SER A 26 -11.70 7.06 -5.47
CA SER A 26 -11.81 6.73 -6.89
C SER A 26 -12.54 5.41 -7.09
N LYS A 27 -13.38 5.32 -8.15
CA LYS A 27 -14.01 4.06 -8.59
C LYS A 27 -13.00 3.16 -9.32
N LEU A 28 -11.89 2.86 -8.66
CA LEU A 28 -10.86 1.98 -9.20
C LEU A 28 -11.20 0.52 -8.88
N ASN A 29 -10.99 -0.36 -9.86
CA ASN A 29 -11.10 -1.79 -9.64
C ASN A 29 -10.04 -2.26 -8.63
N GLU A 30 -10.29 -3.37 -7.95
CA GLU A 30 -9.43 -3.87 -6.87
C GLU A 30 -7.98 -4.10 -7.34
N LYS A 31 -7.81 -4.74 -8.51
CA LYS A 31 -6.51 -4.97 -9.13
C LYS A 31 -5.79 -3.67 -9.50
N THR A 32 -6.54 -2.69 -10.03
CA THR A 32 -5.97 -1.39 -10.41
C THR A 32 -5.57 -0.59 -9.18
N SER A 33 -6.37 -0.65 -8.11
CA SER A 33 -6.07 0.04 -6.84
C SER A 33 -4.84 -0.55 -6.16
N GLN A 34 -4.67 -1.87 -6.24
CA GLN A 34 -3.49 -2.55 -5.71
C GLN A 34 -2.22 -2.18 -6.49
N ASP A 35 -2.25 -2.28 -7.82
CA ASP A 35 -1.11 -1.92 -8.67
C ASP A 35 -0.67 -0.46 -8.45
N LEU A 36 -1.63 0.46 -8.36
CA LEU A 36 -1.35 1.86 -8.09
C LEU A 36 -0.78 2.07 -6.68
N ALA A 37 -1.31 1.36 -5.67
CA ALA A 37 -0.84 1.46 -4.30
C ALA A 37 0.61 0.98 -4.14
N GLU A 38 0.97 -0.12 -4.79
CA GLU A 38 2.36 -0.63 -4.83
C GLU A 38 3.29 0.36 -5.52
N ARG A 39 2.84 0.95 -6.63
CA ARG A 39 3.63 1.93 -7.40
C ARG A 39 3.80 3.25 -6.66
N ILE A 40 2.79 3.72 -5.93
CA ILE A 40 2.88 4.89 -5.04
C ILE A 40 3.81 4.59 -3.87
N LEU A 41 3.68 3.42 -3.24
CA LEU A 41 4.55 3.05 -2.13
C LEU A 41 6.01 2.93 -2.58
N ASN A 42 6.25 2.31 -3.73
CA ASN A 42 7.57 2.26 -4.34
C ASN A 42 8.08 3.66 -4.66
N ALA A 43 7.26 4.54 -5.24
CA ALA A 43 7.64 5.92 -5.52
C ALA A 43 7.98 6.70 -4.24
N ILE A 44 7.26 6.49 -3.13
CA ILE A 44 7.52 7.08 -1.79
C ILE A 44 8.83 6.54 -1.20
N ASP A 45 9.05 5.23 -1.30
CA ASP A 45 10.25 4.56 -0.79
C ASP A 45 11.50 4.91 -1.60
N HIS A 46 11.33 5.13 -2.91
CA HIS A 46 12.34 5.60 -3.85
C HIS A 46 12.38 7.13 -4.01
N ILE A 47 11.66 7.95 -3.21
CA ILE A 47 11.88 9.40 -3.24
C ILE A 47 13.33 9.61 -2.81
N PRO A 48 14.21 10.07 -3.71
CA PRO A 48 15.60 10.26 -3.36
C PRO A 48 15.67 11.31 -2.26
N GLU A 49 16.54 11.08 -1.27
CA GLU A 49 16.77 11.96 -0.11
C GLU A 49 17.09 13.42 -0.47
N THR A 50 17.29 13.74 -1.76
CA THR A 50 17.47 15.08 -2.31
C THR A 50 16.25 16.01 -2.19
N VAL A 51 15.09 15.52 -1.76
CA VAL A 51 13.89 16.35 -1.51
C VAL A 51 13.50 16.36 -0.01
N ARG A 52 14.45 16.07 0.89
CA ARG A 52 14.27 16.27 2.33
C ARG A 52 14.78 17.64 2.78
#